data_AF-A0A378WVC3-F1
#
_entry.id   AF-A0A378WVC3-F1
#
_cell.length_a   1.000
_cell.length_b   1.000
_cell.length_c   1.000
_cell.angle_alpha   90.00
_cell.angle_beta   90.00
_cell.angle_gamma   90.00
#
_symmetry.space_group_name_H-M   'P 1'
#
loop_
_entity.id
_entity.type
_entity.pdbx_description
1 polymer ?
#
loop_
_entity_poly.entity_id
_entity_poly.type
_entity_poly.pdbx_seq_one_letter_code
_entity_poly.pdbx_strand_id
1 'polypeptide(L)'
;MPKLEINRKSELSRREVSERLIAIGQALAGGSEVELGSDGDTIETVVPDRVHWELEIEIDGDETEIEIEISWRDERTGGSVSDAL
;
A
#
# COMPACT_ATOMS: atom_id res chain seq x y z
N MET A 1 2.48 -12.40 14.90
CA MET A 1 2.43 -10.97 15.33
C MET A 1 0.98 -10.51 15.26
N PRO A 2 0.54 -9.55 16.09
CA PRO A 2 -0.81 -8.98 15.96
C PRO A 2 -0.97 -8.29 14.59
N LYS A 3 -2.17 -8.40 14.00
CA LYS A 3 -2.53 -7.71 12.76
C LYS A 3 -2.75 -6.23 13.07
N LEU A 4 -2.06 -5.34 12.35
CA LEU A 4 -2.42 -3.93 12.29
C LEU A 4 -3.41 -3.75 11.15
N GLU A 5 -4.52 -3.06 11.41
CA GLU A 5 -5.52 -2.71 10.39
C GLU A 5 -5.97 -1.28 10.65
N ILE A 6 -5.86 -0.44 9.62
CA ILE A 6 -6.33 0.96 9.64
C ILE A 6 -7.39 1.06 8.54
N ASN A 7 -8.63 1.36 8.93
CA ASN A 7 -9.76 1.52 8.01
C ASN A 7 -10.39 2.90 8.24
N ARG A 8 -10.36 3.76 7.22
CA ARG A 8 -10.93 5.11 7.25
C ARG A 8 -11.71 5.35 5.97
N LYS A 9 -12.97 5.76 6.09
CA LYS A 9 -13.82 6.15 4.96
C LYS A 9 -14.14 7.64 5.06
N SER A 10 -13.91 8.38 3.98
CA SER A 10 -14.17 9.82 3.88
C SER A 10 -14.49 10.19 2.44
N GLU A 11 -15.39 11.15 2.25
CA GLU A 11 -15.59 11.77 0.95
C GLU A 11 -14.49 12.82 0.71
N LEU A 12 -13.79 12.72 -0.41
CA LEU A 12 -12.65 13.58 -0.75
C LEU A 12 -12.84 14.16 -2.15
N SER A 13 -12.30 15.35 -2.37
CA SER A 13 -12.20 15.89 -3.73
C SER A 13 -11.23 15.09 -4.59
N ARG A 14 -11.43 15.12 -5.91
CA ARG A 14 -10.51 14.46 -6.87
C ARG A 14 -9.04 14.87 -6.70
N ARG A 15 -8.79 16.12 -6.31
CA ARG A 15 -7.43 16.64 -6.05
C ARG A 15 -6.82 16.00 -4.81
N GLU A 16 -7.58 15.91 -3.72
CA GLU A 16 -7.14 15.29 -2.46
C GLU A 16 -6.84 13.79 -2.62
N VAL A 17 -7.62 13.08 -3.45
CA VAL A 17 -7.34 11.68 -3.80
C VAL A 17 -6.05 11.58 -4.64
N SER A 18 -5.88 12.45 -5.63
CA SER A 18 -4.68 12.47 -6.47
C SER A 18 -3.40 12.72 -5.65
N GLU A 19 -3.44 13.67 -4.71
CA GLU A 19 -2.29 13.97 -3.85
C GLU A 19 -1.90 12.75 -3.00
N ARG A 20 -2.89 12.00 -2.46
CA ARG A 20 -2.65 10.77 -1.70
C ARG A 20 -2.05 9.66 -2.55
N LEU A 21 -2.60 9.41 -3.75
CA LEU A 21 -2.07 8.38 -4.65
C LEU A 21 -0.62 8.68 -5.09
N ILE A 22 -0.29 9.96 -5.30
CA ILE A 22 1.09 10.38 -5.60
C ILE A 22 2.01 10.09 -4.42
N ALA A 23 1.61 10.41 -3.19
CA ALA A 23 2.40 10.13 -2.00
C ALA A 23 2.68 8.63 -1.84
N ILE A 24 1.66 7.78 -2.05
CA ILE A 24 1.83 6.32 -2.08
C ILE A 24 2.85 5.90 -3.14
N GLY A 25 2.71 6.41 -4.37
CA GLY A 25 3.62 6.09 -5.47
C GLY A 25 5.07 6.50 -5.18
N GLN A 26 5.28 7.67 -4.57
CA GLN A 26 6.61 8.15 -4.16
C GLN A 26 7.24 7.25 -3.09
N ALA A 27 6.45 6.84 -2.10
CA ALA A 27 6.91 5.95 -1.04
C ALA A 27 7.29 4.55 -1.57
N LEU A 28 6.49 3.99 -2.48
CA LEU A 28 6.81 2.72 -3.15
C LEU A 28 8.12 2.82 -3.96
N ALA A 29 8.35 3.95 -4.65
CA ALA A 29 9.57 4.17 -5.42
C ALA A 29 10.81 4.40 -4.55
N GLY A 30 10.63 4.97 -3.35
CA GLY A 30 11.71 5.25 -2.39
C GLY A 30 12.12 4.06 -1.53
N GLY A 31 11.34 2.97 -1.52
CA GLY A 31 11.64 1.74 -0.78
C GLY A 31 11.42 1.81 0.73
N SER A 32 10.92 2.93 1.28
CA SER A 32 10.62 3.09 2.71
C SER A 32 9.74 4.31 2.97
N GLU A 33 8.85 4.17 3.96
CA GLU A 33 8.01 5.20 4.59
C GLU A 33 6.86 5.76 3.71
N VAL A 34 5.62 5.32 4.01
CA VAL A 34 4.41 5.84 3.36
C VAL A 34 3.67 6.76 4.32
N GLU A 35 3.57 8.04 3.98
CA GLU A 35 2.65 8.96 4.67
C GLU A 35 1.24 8.78 4.11
N LEU A 36 0.38 8.07 4.84
CA LEU A 36 -1.02 7.86 4.46
C LEU A 36 -1.95 8.78 5.27
N GLY A 37 -1.94 10.09 4.99
CA GLY A 37 -3.10 10.91 5.35
C GLY A 37 -2.89 12.41 5.55
N SER A 38 -3.93 13.17 5.21
CA SER A 38 -4.26 14.38 5.96
C SER A 38 -4.69 13.94 7.37
N ASP A 39 -4.07 14.49 8.41
CA ASP A 39 -4.24 14.21 9.86
C ASP A 39 -3.13 13.38 10.55
N GLY A 40 -1.99 13.11 9.89
CA GLY A 40 -0.75 12.77 10.61
C GLY A 40 -0.56 11.31 11.01
N ASP A 41 -1.26 10.36 10.38
CA ASP A 41 -0.97 8.94 10.53
C ASP A 41 0.13 8.52 9.53
N THR A 42 1.35 8.35 10.03
CA THR A 42 2.49 7.83 9.24
C THR A 42 2.61 6.33 9.45
N ILE A 43 2.67 5.55 8.37
CA ILE A 43 2.99 4.12 8.43
C ILE A 43 4.37 3.90 7.82
N GLU A 44 5.35 3.64 8.67
CA GLU A 44 6.67 3.21 8.24
C GLU A 44 6.65 1.72 7.89
N THR A 45 6.90 1.39 6.62
CA THR A 45 7.10 0.02 6.16
C THR A 45 8.22 -0.05 5.13
N VAL A 46 8.94 -1.17 5.11
CA VAL A 46 9.92 -1.50 4.06
C VAL A 46 9.18 -2.23 2.95
N VAL A 47 9.36 -1.77 1.71
CA VAL A 47 8.73 -2.36 0.52
C VAL A 47 9.83 -3.07 -0.29
N PRO A 48 9.67 -4.36 -0.64
CA PRO A 48 10.65 -5.07 -1.46
C PRO A 48 10.64 -4.57 -2.91
N ASP A 49 11.70 -4.89 -3.67
CA ASP A 49 11.84 -4.53 -5.09
C ASP A 49 10.69 -5.05 -5.99
N ARG A 50 9.92 -6.03 -5.51
CA ARG A 50 8.78 -6.62 -6.21
C ARG A 50 7.59 -6.81 -5.26
N VAL A 51 6.43 -6.32 -5.70
CA VAL A 51 5.14 -6.47 -5.01
C VAL A 51 4.14 -7.20 -5.90
N HIS A 52 3.06 -7.68 -5.31
CA HIS A 52 1.85 -8.07 -6.03
C HIS A 52 0.92 -6.86 -6.11
N TRP A 53 0.30 -6.68 -7.27
CA TRP A 53 -0.56 -5.54 -7.59
C TRP A 53 -1.85 -6.05 -8.20
N GLU A 54 -2.97 -5.54 -7.71
CA GLU A 54 -4.30 -5.76 -8.27
C GLU A 54 -4.99 -4.40 -8.45
N LEU A 55 -5.69 -4.25 -9.58
CA LEU A 55 -6.49 -3.07 -9.92
C LEU A 55 -7.83 -3.58 -10.42
N GLU A 56 -8.89 -3.19 -9.72
CA GLU A 56 -10.26 -3.48 -10.10
C GLU A 56 -10.99 -2.16 -10.40
N ILE A 57 -11.79 -2.18 -11.46
CA ILE A 57 -12.60 -1.03 -11.87
C ILE A 57 -13.98 -1.56 -12.18
N GLU A 58 -14.96 -1.11 -11.40
CA GLU A 58 -16.36 -1.47 -11.55
C GLU A 58 -17.19 -0.24 -11.92
N ILE A 59 -18.11 -0.42 -12.86
CA ILE A 59 -19.06 0.62 -13.29
C ILE A 59 -20.43 -0.01 -13.24
N ASP A 60 -21.26 0.41 -12.28
CA ASP A 60 -22.64 -0.04 -12.12
C ASP A 60 -23.57 1.17 -12.05
N GLY A 61 -24.40 1.34 -13.07
CA GLY A 61 -25.32 2.48 -13.17
C GLY A 61 -24.61 3.84 -13.16
N ASP A 62 -24.85 4.62 -12.10
CA ASP A 62 -24.24 5.93 -11.85
C ASP A 62 -23.07 5.88 -10.86
N GLU A 63 -22.66 4.68 -10.44
CA GLU A 63 -21.53 4.44 -9.56
C GLU A 63 -20.30 3.99 -10.35
N THR A 64 -19.13 4.49 -9.95
CA THR A 64 -17.83 4.04 -10.46
C THR A 64 -16.92 3.81 -9.27
N GLU A 65 -16.44 2.58 -9.15
CA GLU A 65 -15.53 2.16 -8.10
C GLU A 65 -14.17 1.80 -8.71
N ILE A 66 -13.10 2.22 -8.03
CA ILE A 66 -11.72 1.89 -8.39
C ILE A 66 -11.05 1.40 -7.11
N GLU A 67 -10.68 0.12 -7.10
CA GLU A 67 -9.94 -0.49 -6.01
C GLU A 67 -8.49 -0.74 -6.41
N ILE A 68 -7.58 -0.46 -5.48
CA ILE A 68 -6.14 -0.67 -5.65
C ILE A 68 -5.66 -1.49 -4.46
N GLU A 69 -5.12 -2.68 -4.73
CA GLU A 69 -4.48 -3.52 -3.73
C GLU A 69 -3.00 -3.72 -4.05
N ILE A 70 -2.16 -3.57 -3.02
CA ILE A 70 -0.72 -3.82 -3.08
C ILE A 70 -0.35 -4.71 -1.91
N SER A 71 0.25 -5.87 -2.19
CA SER A 71 0.65 -6.82 -1.17
C SER A 71 2.04 -7.38 -1.42
N TRP A 72 2.74 -7.70 -0.34
CA TRP A 72 4.05 -8.35 -0.40
C TRP A 72 4.29 -9.18 0.85
N ARG A 73 5.35 -9.99 0.81
CA ARG A 73 5.85 -10.74 1.97
C ARG A 73 7.20 -10.17 2.38
N ASP A 74 7.40 -9.97 3.68
CA ASP A 74 8.72 -9.66 4.23
C ASP A 74 9.67 -10.85 3.95
N GLU A 75 10.85 -10.61 3.37
CA GLU A 75 11.84 -11.66 3.09
C GLU A 75 12.44 -12.30 4.37
N ARG A 76 12.13 -11.75 5.55
CA ARG A 76 12.64 -12.19 6.87
C ARG A 76 12.15 -13.57 7.36
N THR A 77 11.56 -14.39 6.49
CA THR A 77 11.22 -15.79 6.78
C THR A 77 11.79 -16.81 5.78
N GLY A 78 12.77 -16.42 4.96
CA GLY A 78 13.60 -17.36 4.20
C GLY A 78 14.89 -17.66 4.95
N GLY A 79 14.85 -18.53 5.97
CA GLY A 79 16.05 -18.98 6.64
C GLY A 79 17.05 -19.53 5.63
N SER A 80 18.21 -18.88 5.52
CA SER A 80 19.40 -19.43 4.90
C SER A 80 19.73 -20.76 5.59
N VAL A 81 19.30 -21.88 5.01
CA VAL A 81 19.97 -23.15 5.25
C VAL A 81 21.18 -23.11 4.34
N SER A 82 22.26 -22.51 4.85
CA SER A 82 23.59 -22.87 4.39
C SER A 82 23.80 -24.33 4.80
N ASP A 83 23.57 -25.25 3.87
CA ASP A 83 24.15 -26.59 3.95
C ASP A 83 25.67 -26.43 3.89
N ALA A 84 26.26 -26.33 5.08
CA ALA A 84 27.63 -26.75 5.30
C ALA A 84 27.58 -28.25 5.54
N LEU A 85 28.09 -29.03 4.59
CA LEU A 85 29.08 -30.10 4.77
C LEU A 85 29.58 -30.58 3.39
#